data_AF-A0A7Y5W971-F1
#
_entry.id   AF-A0A7Y5W971-F1
#
_cell.length_a   1.000
_cell.length_b   1.000
_cell.length_c   1.000
_cell.angle_alpha   90.00
_cell.angle_beta   90.00
_cell.angle_gamma   90.00
#
_symmetry.space_group_name_H-M   'P 1'
#
loop_
_entity.id
_entity.type
_entity.pdbx_description
1 polymer ?
#
loop_
_entity_poly.entity_id
_entity_poly.type
_entity_poly.pdbx_seq_one_letter_code
_entity_poly.pdbx_strand_id
1 'polypeptide(L)'
;MNQRPSIAARGSVLFAVLVVVAIGAMIGTSVMLRAQSHRALAGVGVRKTQTNALAWSGVNAAMAEMAAQRESILDGGEPTLTSEWELFREGAWRGVVRLVPLGESGQVCIPENARLDANLASKEMLAKLPGVGDAIADKIIAARGQGLSSIEPLRGLAGAPVADELRGAIPAQPSTHDGTTGNHAWIDHLTVFSFDPDLQAGVAGNEAGKGLQRVGLSNGWTDGARSAVADRFGEDIARVAEAVFKDAPPLTKDSQLVALLRRVGSKPKDWAAALDFFATSPDEYRVGRVDLNRASEAVLSCIPGIDAAAASKIVGTRESLSAATRLNVAWPAAEGILTEEQFEQAVDWLCVRSTQWRVRIEAGLRPVDEGVDSAWPVQPPGGDRVSGRATDTLDDAPPPMTHAMILEAVIDVSGRRPRLAYLRDVTYLDQANELRAHLVATQAEAALRQPSPEPASEVPPPPPARPDTLSERPERSVTPPPAEEPGERPGAGNEQQTPVDRRIGRWTPGRRG
;
A
#
# COMPACT_ATOMS: atom_id res chain seq x y z
N MET A 1 -92.62 -25.35 -2.76
CA MET A 1 -92.02 -25.65 -4.07
C MET A 1 -90.51 -25.59 -3.92
N ASN A 2 -89.86 -26.71 -3.59
CA ASN A 2 -88.41 -26.76 -3.38
C ASN A 2 -87.72 -26.97 -4.73
N GLN A 3 -87.25 -25.88 -5.35
CA GLN A 3 -86.40 -25.97 -6.53
C GLN A 3 -85.08 -26.64 -6.13
N ARG A 4 -84.89 -27.90 -6.53
CA ARG A 4 -83.59 -28.57 -6.43
C ARG A 4 -82.62 -27.85 -7.37
N PRO A 5 -81.50 -27.29 -6.89
CA PRO A 5 -80.53 -26.64 -7.76
C PRO A 5 -79.99 -27.64 -8.78
N SER A 6 -79.89 -27.22 -10.04
CA SER A 6 -79.40 -28.06 -11.15
C SER A 6 -77.95 -28.51 -10.88
N ILE A 7 -77.58 -29.69 -11.37
CA ILE A 7 -76.23 -30.26 -11.22
C ILE A 7 -75.15 -29.27 -11.69
N ALA A 8 -75.44 -28.45 -12.70
CA ALA A 8 -74.57 -27.39 -13.20
C ALA A 8 -74.26 -26.30 -12.16
N ALA A 9 -75.23 -25.90 -11.34
CA ALA A 9 -75.02 -24.91 -10.28
C ALA A 9 -74.16 -25.43 -9.13
N ARG A 10 -74.16 -26.75 -8.89
CA ARG A 10 -73.29 -27.38 -7.87
C ARG A 10 -71.86 -27.52 -8.38
N GLY A 11 -71.68 -27.83 -9.67
CA GLY A 11 -70.37 -27.90 -10.31
C GLY A 11 -69.65 -26.55 -10.37
N SER A 12 -70.37 -25.46 -10.68
CA SER A 12 -69.78 -24.11 -10.71
C SER A 12 -69.34 -23.62 -9.32
N VAL A 13 -70.09 -23.95 -8.26
CA VAL A 13 -69.72 -23.62 -6.87
C VAL A 13 -68.46 -24.36 -6.45
N LEU A 14 -68.35 -25.66 -6.76
CA LEU A 14 -67.13 -26.43 -6.45
C LEU A 14 -65.90 -25.89 -7.19
N PHE A 15 -66.05 -25.53 -8.47
CA PHE A 15 -64.97 -24.90 -9.24
C PHE A 15 -64.55 -23.55 -8.64
N ALA A 16 -65.51 -22.69 -8.31
CA ALA A 16 -65.23 -21.39 -7.70
C ALA A 16 -64.50 -21.53 -6.35
N VAL A 17 -64.92 -22.46 -5.49
CA VAL A 17 -64.24 -22.76 -4.23
C VAL A 17 -62.81 -23.24 -4.47
N LEU A 18 -62.60 -24.14 -5.43
CA LEU A 18 -61.27 -24.66 -5.73
C LEU A 18 -60.33 -23.57 -6.27
N VAL A 19 -60.83 -22.66 -7.12
CA VAL A 19 -60.08 -21.48 -7.59
C VAL A 19 -59.72 -20.56 -6.43
N VAL A 20 -60.66 -20.27 -5.52
CA VAL A 20 -60.40 -19.42 -4.34
C VAL A 20 -59.36 -20.06 -3.42
N VAL A 21 -59.44 -21.37 -3.18
CA VAL A 21 -58.45 -22.11 -2.38
C VAL A 21 -57.08 -22.08 -3.06
N ALA A 22 -57.00 -22.30 -4.38
CA ALA A 22 -55.74 -22.26 -5.13
C ALA A 22 -55.11 -20.86 -5.10
N ILE A 23 -55.90 -19.80 -5.31
CA ILE A 23 -55.44 -18.41 -5.20
C ILE A 23 -54.96 -18.11 -3.77
N GLY A 24 -55.73 -18.52 -2.76
CA GLY A 24 -55.34 -18.37 -1.35
C GLY A 24 -54.02 -19.08 -1.02
N ALA A 25 -53.82 -20.29 -1.52
CA ALA A 25 -52.58 -21.04 -1.36
C ALA A 25 -51.39 -20.36 -2.07
N MET A 26 -51.59 -19.84 -3.28
CA MET A 26 -50.55 -19.10 -4.01
C MET A 26 -50.15 -17.80 -3.31
N ILE A 27 -51.13 -17.04 -2.79
CA ILE A 27 -50.87 -15.82 -2.01
C ILE A 27 -50.14 -16.15 -0.72
N GLY A 28 -50.60 -17.16 0.03
CA GLY A 28 -49.97 -17.62 1.27
C GLY A 28 -48.52 -18.05 1.07
N THR A 29 -48.26 -18.83 0.01
CA THR A 29 -46.91 -19.27 -0.35
C THR A 29 -46.03 -18.08 -0.74
N SER A 30 -46.55 -17.14 -1.52
CA SER A 30 -45.81 -15.94 -1.93
C SER A 30 -45.42 -15.06 -0.74
N VAL A 31 -46.31 -14.88 0.23
CA VAL A 31 -46.04 -14.12 1.47
C VAL A 31 -45.01 -14.85 2.33
N MET A 32 -45.10 -16.17 2.47
CA MET A 32 -44.14 -16.97 3.23
C MET A 32 -42.73 -16.90 2.62
N LEU A 33 -42.62 -17.04 1.29
CA LEU A 33 -41.35 -16.92 0.57
C LEU A 33 -40.76 -15.51 0.73
N ARG A 34 -41.57 -14.45 0.61
CA ARG A 34 -41.09 -13.07 0.88
C ARG A 34 -40.61 -12.89 2.31
N ALA A 35 -41.33 -13.42 3.30
CA ALA A 35 -40.93 -13.32 4.71
C ALA A 35 -39.61 -14.07 5.00
N GLN A 36 -39.43 -15.25 4.40
CA GLN A 36 -38.17 -16.00 4.47
C GLN A 36 -37.03 -15.23 3.81
N SER A 37 -37.25 -14.66 2.62
CA SER A 37 -36.26 -13.81 1.94
C SER A 37 -35.90 -12.57 2.76
N HIS A 38 -36.86 -11.88 3.37
CA HIS A 38 -36.58 -10.74 4.25
C HIS A 38 -35.76 -11.13 5.48
N ARG A 39 -36.06 -12.28 6.11
CA ARG A 39 -35.25 -12.78 7.23
C ARG A 39 -33.83 -13.15 6.81
N ALA A 40 -33.67 -13.82 5.67
CA ALA A 40 -32.36 -14.15 5.13
C ALA A 40 -31.54 -12.89 4.81
N LEU A 41 -32.16 -11.90 4.16
CA LEU A 41 -31.52 -10.61 3.85
C LEU A 41 -31.13 -9.83 5.12
N ALA A 42 -32.00 -9.80 6.14
CA ALA A 42 -31.69 -9.17 7.42
C ALA A 42 -30.51 -9.87 8.12
N GLY A 43 -30.48 -11.21 8.09
CA GLY A 43 -29.37 -12.00 8.63
C GLY A 43 -28.03 -11.70 7.95
N VAL A 44 -28.01 -11.59 6.62
CA VAL A 44 -26.80 -11.25 5.86
C VAL A 44 -26.31 -9.83 6.20
N GLY A 45 -27.22 -8.86 6.31
CA GLY A 45 -26.88 -7.48 6.67
C GLY A 45 -26.26 -7.34 8.06
N VAL A 46 -26.82 -8.02 9.06
CA VAL A 46 -26.28 -8.05 10.43
C VAL A 46 -24.90 -8.70 10.44
N ARG A 47 -24.74 -9.87 9.80
CA ARG A 47 -23.45 -10.58 9.74
C ARG A 47 -22.37 -9.75 9.05
N LYS A 48 -22.68 -9.10 7.93
CA LYS A 48 -21.73 -8.19 7.26
C LYS A 48 -21.29 -7.05 8.18
N THR A 49 -22.22 -6.47 8.94
CA THR A 49 -21.90 -5.40 9.88
C THR A 49 -21.01 -5.91 11.02
N GLN A 50 -21.30 -7.10 11.54
CA GLN A 50 -20.51 -7.76 12.57
C GLN A 50 -19.10 -8.11 12.07
N THR A 51 -18.96 -8.70 10.87
CA THR A 51 -17.65 -8.98 10.27
C THR A 51 -16.86 -7.70 10.03
N ASN A 52 -17.48 -6.64 9.51
CA ASN A 52 -16.81 -5.34 9.34
C ASN A 52 -16.29 -4.80 10.69
N ALA A 53 -17.10 -4.92 11.75
CA ALA A 53 -16.70 -4.49 13.09
C ALA A 53 -15.56 -5.35 13.66
N LEU A 54 -15.58 -6.67 13.41
CA LEU A 54 -14.49 -7.58 13.77
C LEU A 54 -13.19 -7.21 13.04
N ALA A 55 -13.27 -7.01 11.72
CA ALA A 55 -12.11 -6.66 10.91
C ALA A 55 -11.51 -5.32 11.33
N TRP A 56 -12.36 -4.31 11.61
CA TRP A 56 -11.93 -3.02 12.15
C TRP A 56 -11.29 -3.15 13.54
N SER A 57 -11.84 -4.01 14.40
CA SER A 57 -11.27 -4.29 15.71
C SER A 57 -9.88 -4.93 15.59
N GLY A 58 -9.69 -5.80 14.60
CA GLY A 58 -8.39 -6.35 14.24
C GLY A 58 -7.36 -5.29 13.84
N VAL A 59 -7.75 -4.35 12.97
CA VAL A 59 -6.88 -3.23 12.58
C VAL A 59 -6.48 -2.41 13.81
N ASN A 60 -7.44 -2.11 14.70
CA ASN A 60 -7.15 -1.38 15.93
C ASN A 60 -6.23 -2.15 16.88
N ALA A 61 -6.36 -3.48 16.98
CA ALA A 61 -5.48 -4.31 17.79
C ALA A 61 -4.03 -4.24 17.27
N ALA A 62 -3.82 -4.43 15.96
CA ALA A 62 -2.50 -4.29 15.35
C ALA A 62 -1.93 -2.87 15.55
N MET A 63 -2.74 -1.82 15.38
CA MET A 63 -2.33 -0.43 15.65
C MET A 63 -1.91 -0.22 17.12
N ALA A 64 -2.63 -0.81 18.07
CA ALA A 64 -2.32 -0.69 19.50
C ALA A 64 -1.00 -1.40 19.84
N GLU A 65 -0.77 -2.59 19.30
CA GLU A 65 0.47 -3.36 19.50
C GLU A 65 1.69 -2.63 18.92
N MET A 66 1.57 -2.05 17.71
CA MET A 66 2.65 -1.24 17.13
C MET A 66 2.89 0.05 17.91
N ALA A 67 1.83 0.70 18.41
CA ALA A 67 1.97 1.90 19.22
C ALA A 67 2.67 1.64 20.55
N ALA A 68 2.41 0.49 21.19
CA ALA A 68 3.12 0.07 22.40
C ALA A 68 4.62 -0.18 22.14
N GLN A 69 4.98 -0.55 20.91
CA GLN A 69 6.36 -0.84 20.49
C GLN A 69 7.04 0.34 19.78
N ARG A 70 6.43 1.53 19.78
CA ARG A 70 6.88 2.66 18.97
C ARG A 70 8.35 3.04 19.19
N GLU A 71 8.82 3.04 20.44
CA GLU A 71 10.23 3.38 20.73
C GLU A 71 11.18 2.37 20.09
N SER A 72 10.89 1.08 20.21
CA SER A 72 11.66 0.03 19.54
C SER A 72 11.61 0.15 18.01
N ILE A 73 10.47 0.55 17.43
CA ILE A 73 10.33 0.76 15.99
C ILE A 73 11.16 1.97 15.53
N LEU A 74 11.18 3.05 16.32
CA LEU A 74 12.05 4.21 16.06
C LEU A 74 13.54 3.85 16.16
N ASP A 75 13.88 2.82 16.93
CA ASP A 75 15.22 2.25 17.01
C ASP A 75 15.51 1.23 15.90
N GLY A 76 14.67 1.21 14.85
CA GLY A 76 14.85 0.31 13.72
C GLY A 76 14.45 -1.14 14.02
N GLY A 77 13.74 -1.41 15.12
CA GLY A 77 13.14 -2.70 15.45
C GLY A 77 11.93 -3.04 14.59
N GLU A 78 11.58 -4.33 14.54
CA GLU A 78 10.39 -4.84 13.86
C GLU A 78 9.25 -5.04 14.86
N PRO A 79 8.01 -4.65 14.54
CA PRO A 79 6.88 -4.88 15.42
C PRO A 79 6.59 -6.38 15.54
N THR A 80 6.45 -6.85 16.76
CA THR A 80 5.92 -8.19 17.03
C THR A 80 4.41 -8.09 17.18
N LEU A 81 3.66 -8.80 16.32
CA LEU A 81 2.20 -8.77 16.34
C LEU A 81 1.61 -10.13 16.73
N THR A 82 0.48 -10.10 17.42
CA THR A 82 -0.32 -11.30 17.69
C THR A 82 -0.88 -11.85 16.38
N SER A 83 -0.74 -13.16 16.15
CA SER A 83 -1.18 -13.80 14.91
C SER A 83 -2.69 -14.01 14.84
N GLU A 84 -3.37 -14.24 15.97
CA GLU A 84 -4.82 -14.44 16.06
C GLU A 84 -5.39 -13.84 17.36
N TRP A 85 -6.49 -13.10 17.24
CA TRP A 85 -7.27 -12.56 18.35
C TRP A 85 -8.68 -13.18 18.36
N GLU A 86 -9.11 -13.70 19.52
CA GLU A 86 -10.51 -14.04 19.80
C GLU A 86 -11.18 -12.81 20.44
N LEU A 87 -12.07 -12.13 19.71
CA LEU A 87 -12.68 -10.88 20.15
C LEU A 87 -13.95 -11.11 20.99
N PHE A 88 -14.69 -12.17 20.71
CA PHE A 88 -15.83 -12.58 21.52
C PHE A 88 -16.13 -14.07 21.34
N ARG A 89 -16.87 -14.62 22.30
CA ARG A 89 -17.47 -15.94 22.26
C ARG A 89 -18.96 -15.83 22.60
N GLU A 90 -19.82 -16.25 21.69
CA GLU A 90 -21.27 -16.20 21.85
C GLU A 90 -21.90 -17.52 21.39
N GLY A 91 -22.39 -18.31 22.35
CA GLY A 91 -22.93 -19.65 22.10
C GLY A 91 -21.93 -20.54 21.38
N ALA A 92 -22.34 -21.09 20.23
CA ALA A 92 -21.53 -21.97 19.40
C ALA A 92 -20.55 -21.24 18.46
N TRP A 93 -20.46 -19.91 18.52
CA TRP A 93 -19.62 -19.11 17.62
C TRP A 93 -18.63 -18.24 18.39
N ARG A 94 -17.44 -18.06 17.81
CA ARG A 94 -16.46 -17.07 18.24
C ARG A 94 -16.08 -16.15 17.09
N GLY A 95 -15.93 -14.87 17.40
CA GLY A 95 -15.43 -13.86 16.48
C GLY A 95 -13.91 -13.86 16.51
N VAL A 96 -13.30 -14.23 15.39
CA VAL A 96 -11.86 -14.40 15.26
C VAL A 96 -11.33 -13.39 14.26
N VAL A 97 -10.15 -12.85 14.56
CA VAL A 97 -9.34 -12.03 13.67
C VAL A 97 -7.97 -12.65 13.61
N ARG A 98 -7.38 -12.83 12.43
CA ARG A 98 -6.00 -13.28 12.28
C ARG A 98 -5.23 -12.44 11.28
N LEU A 99 -3.92 -12.38 11.48
CA LEU A 99 -3.00 -11.84 10.48
C LEU A 99 -2.79 -12.85 9.36
N VAL A 100 -2.84 -12.36 8.14
CA VAL A 100 -2.58 -13.14 6.93
C VAL A 100 -1.15 -12.84 6.49
N PRO A 101 -0.33 -13.88 6.24
CA PRO A 101 0.99 -13.71 5.64
C PRO A 101 0.92 -12.91 4.33
N LEU A 102 1.83 -11.97 4.18
CA LEU A 102 1.93 -11.09 3.01
C LEU A 102 3.24 -11.29 2.23
N GLY A 103 4.34 -11.58 2.91
CA GLY A 103 5.66 -11.72 2.28
C GLY A 103 5.96 -13.16 1.85
N GLU A 104 6.92 -13.32 0.94
CA GLU A 104 7.39 -14.63 0.44
C GLU A 104 7.84 -15.57 1.58
N SER A 105 8.41 -15.00 2.64
CA SER A 105 8.86 -15.74 3.83
C SER A 105 7.79 -15.89 4.91
N GLY A 106 6.52 -15.67 4.59
CA GLY A 106 5.41 -15.79 5.55
C GLY A 106 5.28 -14.60 6.52
N GLN A 107 5.95 -13.48 6.23
CA GLN A 107 5.89 -12.29 7.08
C GLN A 107 4.46 -11.74 7.15
N VAL A 108 3.99 -11.44 8.35
CA VAL A 108 2.64 -10.90 8.61
C VAL A 108 2.57 -9.38 8.61
N CYS A 109 3.73 -8.72 8.73
CA CYS A 109 3.88 -7.28 8.62
C CYS A 109 5.04 -6.94 7.68
N ILE A 110 4.81 -6.08 6.70
CA ILE A 110 5.83 -5.68 5.73
C ILE A 110 6.21 -4.19 5.93
N PRO A 111 7.50 -3.86 6.06
CA PRO A 111 7.99 -2.48 6.13
C PRO A 111 7.78 -1.77 4.79
N GLU A 112 7.14 -0.60 4.77
CA GLU A 112 7.00 0.18 3.53
C GLU A 112 8.30 0.86 3.11
N ASN A 113 9.18 1.23 4.06
CA ASN A 113 10.48 1.81 3.71
C ASN A 113 11.43 0.76 3.11
N ALA A 114 11.13 -0.54 3.14
CA ALA A 114 11.92 -1.54 2.40
C ALA A 114 11.70 -1.47 0.88
N ARG A 115 10.79 -0.60 0.42
CA ARG A 115 10.34 -0.46 -0.96
C ARG A 115 10.66 0.93 -1.50
N LEU A 116 10.69 1.04 -2.82
CA LEU A 116 10.93 2.27 -3.54
C LEU A 116 9.63 3.11 -3.66
N ASP A 117 9.70 4.39 -3.36
CA ASP A 117 8.54 5.30 -3.48
C ASP A 117 8.26 5.65 -4.95
N ALA A 118 7.14 5.20 -5.49
CA ALA A 118 6.73 5.45 -6.87
C ALA A 118 6.47 6.95 -7.18
N ASN A 119 6.12 7.75 -6.18
CA ASN A 119 5.89 9.18 -6.36
C ASN A 119 7.19 9.98 -6.50
N LEU A 120 8.28 9.50 -5.91
CA LEU A 120 9.52 10.26 -5.79
C LEU A 120 10.68 9.66 -6.58
N ALA A 121 10.66 8.35 -6.83
CA ALA A 121 11.69 7.67 -7.62
C ALA A 121 11.86 8.32 -9.00
N SER A 122 13.11 8.42 -9.44
CA SER A 122 13.44 8.87 -10.79
C SER A 122 13.12 7.78 -11.81
N LYS A 123 13.12 8.15 -13.10
CA LYS A 123 12.94 7.19 -14.19
C LYS A 123 13.98 6.09 -14.13
N GLU A 124 15.24 6.47 -13.92
CA GLU A 124 16.39 5.58 -13.88
C GLU A 124 16.29 4.60 -12.72
N MET A 125 15.78 5.04 -11.56
CA MET A 125 15.54 4.16 -10.42
C MET A 125 14.44 3.14 -10.74
N LEU A 126 13.32 3.60 -11.29
CA LEU A 126 12.19 2.73 -11.64
C LEU A 126 12.56 1.72 -12.73
N ALA A 127 13.33 2.14 -13.75
CA ALA A 127 13.72 1.28 -14.86
C ALA A 127 14.60 0.10 -14.45
N LYS A 128 15.34 0.24 -13.33
CA LYS A 128 16.18 -0.82 -12.76
C LYS A 128 15.38 -1.91 -12.03
N LEU A 129 14.12 -1.67 -11.68
CA LEU A 129 13.30 -2.67 -10.99
C LEU A 129 12.99 -3.85 -11.91
N PRO A 130 12.96 -5.09 -11.37
CA PRO A 130 12.57 -6.27 -12.12
C PRO A 130 11.18 -6.09 -12.78
N GLY A 131 11.11 -6.36 -14.09
CA GLY A 131 9.85 -6.29 -14.84
C GLY A 131 9.32 -4.89 -15.13
N VAL A 132 10.07 -3.81 -14.84
CA VAL A 132 9.68 -2.42 -15.17
C VAL A 132 10.36 -1.98 -16.48
N GLY A 133 11.68 -1.74 -16.47
CA GLY A 133 12.38 -1.18 -17.62
C GLY A 133 11.90 0.24 -18.03
N ASP A 134 12.52 0.83 -19.04
CA ASP A 134 12.31 2.25 -19.39
C ASP A 134 10.87 2.59 -19.80
N ALA A 135 10.27 1.73 -20.63
CA ALA A 135 8.94 1.98 -21.19
C ALA A 135 7.84 1.99 -20.13
N ILE A 136 7.98 1.19 -19.08
CA ILE A 136 7.03 1.16 -17.97
C ILE A 136 7.36 2.26 -16.96
N ALA A 137 8.64 2.54 -16.72
CA ALA A 137 9.04 3.66 -15.87
C ALA A 137 8.42 4.98 -16.38
N ASP A 138 8.44 5.23 -17.69
CA ASP A 138 7.76 6.38 -18.30
C ASP A 138 6.25 6.39 -18.03
N LYS A 139 5.60 5.22 -18.07
CA LYS A 139 4.17 5.09 -17.78
C LYS A 139 3.86 5.32 -16.30
N ILE A 140 4.71 4.86 -15.38
CA ILE A 140 4.56 5.13 -13.94
C ILE A 140 4.68 6.64 -13.69
N ILE A 141 5.67 7.30 -14.31
CA ILE A 141 5.84 8.76 -14.21
C ILE A 141 4.64 9.50 -14.80
N ALA A 142 4.10 9.05 -15.93
CA ALA A 142 2.89 9.63 -16.50
C ALA A 142 1.66 9.41 -15.62
N ALA A 143 1.52 8.21 -15.03
CA ALA A 143 0.39 7.83 -14.19
C ALA A 143 0.37 8.57 -12.85
N ARG A 144 1.53 8.90 -12.26
CA ARG A 144 1.55 9.57 -10.97
C ARG A 144 1.03 11.00 -11.00
N GLY A 145 1.16 11.74 -12.11
CA GLY A 145 0.63 13.09 -12.23
C GLY A 145 0.95 13.99 -11.03
N GLN A 146 -0.08 14.39 -10.26
CA GLN A 146 0.02 15.21 -9.04
C GLN A 146 0.29 14.40 -7.75
N GLY A 147 0.38 13.07 -7.84
CA GLY A 147 0.68 12.14 -6.74
C GLY A 147 -0.28 10.95 -6.71
N LEU A 148 0.29 9.75 -6.60
CA LEU A 148 -0.43 8.50 -6.34
C LEU A 148 -0.79 8.41 -4.86
N SER A 149 -2.06 8.14 -4.56
CA SER A 149 -2.51 7.81 -3.20
C SER A 149 -2.27 6.34 -2.83
N SER A 150 -1.99 5.51 -3.83
CA SER A 150 -1.86 4.06 -3.70
C SER A 150 -1.23 3.49 -4.99
N ILE A 151 -0.69 2.27 -4.98
CA ILE A 151 -0.05 1.67 -6.18
C ILE A 151 -1.07 1.04 -7.14
N GLU A 152 -2.34 0.98 -6.75
CA GLU A 152 -3.42 0.39 -7.53
C GLU A 152 -3.62 1.00 -8.93
N PRO A 153 -3.49 2.32 -9.14
CA PRO A 153 -3.62 2.91 -10.47
C PRO A 153 -2.54 2.43 -11.45
N LEU A 154 -1.44 1.84 -10.97
CA LEU A 154 -0.41 1.25 -11.82
C LEU A 154 -0.85 -0.10 -12.42
N ARG A 155 -1.94 -0.68 -11.93
CA ARG A 155 -2.53 -1.90 -12.50
C ARG A 155 -3.04 -1.62 -13.91
N GLY A 156 -2.68 -2.49 -14.85
CA GLY A 156 -3.21 -2.44 -16.22
C GLY A 156 -2.55 -1.39 -17.12
N LEU A 157 -1.47 -0.74 -16.67
CA LEU A 157 -0.56 -0.08 -17.59
C LEU A 157 -0.08 -1.13 -18.61
N ALA A 158 -0.12 -0.85 -19.92
CA ALA A 158 0.25 -1.85 -20.91
C ALA A 158 1.70 -2.35 -20.69
N GLY A 159 1.89 -3.65 -20.48
CA GLY A 159 3.18 -4.25 -20.11
C GLY A 159 3.46 -4.27 -18.59
N ALA A 160 2.63 -3.62 -17.77
CA ALA A 160 2.65 -3.81 -16.33
C ALA A 160 2.06 -5.18 -15.96
N PRO A 161 2.52 -5.75 -14.85
CA PRO A 161 2.10 -7.05 -14.41
C PRO A 161 0.59 -7.19 -14.26
N VAL A 162 0.09 -8.39 -14.55
CA VAL A 162 -1.32 -8.77 -14.30
C VAL A 162 -1.56 -8.74 -12.79
N ALA A 163 -2.82 -8.71 -12.34
CA ALA A 163 -3.16 -8.49 -10.92
C ALA A 163 -2.45 -9.43 -9.93
N ASP A 164 -2.13 -10.66 -10.35
CA ASP A 164 -1.41 -11.66 -9.56
C ASP A 164 0.08 -11.29 -9.38
N GLU A 165 0.69 -10.75 -10.44
CA GLU A 165 2.05 -10.22 -10.45
C GLU A 165 2.15 -8.80 -9.85
N LEU A 166 1.05 -8.12 -9.54
CA LEU A 166 1.11 -6.88 -8.76
C LEU A 166 1.09 -7.16 -7.25
N ARG A 167 0.49 -8.27 -6.79
CA ARG A 167 0.12 -8.44 -5.38
C ARG A 167 0.56 -9.74 -4.70
N GLY A 168 1.10 -10.70 -5.47
CA GLY A 168 1.35 -12.05 -4.99
C GLY A 168 0.03 -12.83 -4.81
N ALA A 169 0.08 -14.17 -4.90
CA ALA A 169 -1.08 -15.01 -4.68
C ALA A 169 -1.60 -14.86 -3.24
N ILE A 170 -2.92 -14.73 -3.05
CA ILE A 170 -3.53 -14.86 -1.73
C ILE A 170 -3.55 -16.35 -1.38
N PRO A 171 -3.10 -16.76 -0.16
CA PRO A 171 -3.14 -18.15 0.25
C PRO A 171 -4.59 -18.57 0.55
N ALA A 172 -5.33 -18.92 -0.49
CA ALA A 172 -6.64 -19.55 -0.36
C ALA A 172 -6.74 -20.88 -1.12
N GLN A 173 -5.84 -21.18 -2.06
CA GLN A 173 -5.66 -22.51 -2.64
C GLN A 173 -4.18 -22.78 -2.98
N PRO A 174 -3.69 -24.02 -2.83
CA PRO A 174 -2.42 -24.42 -3.40
C PRO A 174 -2.52 -24.33 -4.92
N SER A 175 -2.07 -23.23 -5.50
CA SER A 175 -1.93 -23.11 -6.94
C SER A 175 -0.80 -24.04 -7.39
N THR A 176 -1.11 -24.95 -8.31
CA THR A 176 -0.17 -25.89 -8.94
C THR A 176 0.72 -25.21 -9.97
N HIS A 177 1.20 -23.99 -9.70
CA HIS A 177 2.15 -23.33 -10.57
C HIS A 177 3.58 -23.77 -10.21
N ASP A 178 4.14 -24.56 -11.11
CA ASP A 178 5.55 -24.97 -11.14
C ASP A 178 6.46 -23.76 -10.85
N GLY A 179 7.36 -23.93 -9.88
CA GLY A 179 8.23 -22.89 -9.30
C GLY A 179 9.35 -22.41 -10.23
N THR A 180 9.06 -22.09 -11.48
CA THR A 180 10.04 -21.65 -12.48
C THR A 180 9.58 -20.41 -13.23
N THR A 181 9.48 -19.29 -12.51
CA THR A 181 9.91 -17.91 -12.89
C THR A 181 9.45 -17.00 -11.74
N GLY A 182 10.40 -16.47 -10.97
CA GLY A 182 10.12 -15.54 -9.86
C GLY A 182 9.54 -14.23 -10.37
N ASN A 183 8.22 -14.17 -10.52
CA ASN A 183 7.50 -12.93 -10.73
C ASN A 183 7.33 -12.25 -9.36
N HIS A 184 8.35 -11.50 -8.94
CA HIS A 184 8.23 -10.65 -7.76
C HIS A 184 7.13 -9.64 -8.00
N ALA A 185 6.20 -9.55 -7.06
CA ALA A 185 5.06 -8.70 -7.26
C ALA A 185 5.50 -7.23 -7.14
N TRP A 186 4.98 -6.32 -7.98
CA TRP A 186 5.40 -4.91 -7.86
C TRP A 186 5.11 -4.31 -6.47
N ILE A 187 4.12 -4.83 -5.73
CA ILE A 187 3.89 -4.45 -4.34
C ILE A 187 5.08 -4.78 -3.42
N ASP A 188 5.93 -5.73 -3.78
CA ASP A 188 7.11 -6.12 -3.01
C ASP A 188 8.27 -5.14 -3.21
N HIS A 189 8.21 -4.32 -4.26
CA HIS A 189 9.26 -3.37 -4.61
C HIS A 189 8.82 -1.91 -4.56
N LEU A 190 7.53 -1.62 -4.72
CA LEU A 190 6.99 -0.27 -4.82
C LEU A 190 6.04 0.07 -3.67
N THR A 191 6.13 1.32 -3.23
CA THR A 191 5.18 1.91 -2.28
C THR A 191 4.89 3.36 -2.65
N VAL A 192 3.94 3.96 -1.93
CA VAL A 192 3.71 5.42 -1.90
C VAL A 192 3.73 5.95 -0.45
N PHE A 193 4.12 5.09 0.50
CA PHE A 193 4.08 5.34 1.94
C PHE A 193 5.47 5.29 2.57
N SER A 194 6.52 5.61 1.80
CA SER A 194 7.90 5.60 2.27
C SER A 194 8.27 6.97 2.83
N PHE A 195 8.39 7.07 4.16
CA PHE A 195 8.93 8.25 4.81
C PHE A 195 9.57 7.92 6.17
N ASP A 196 10.54 8.73 6.58
CA ASP A 196 11.23 8.62 7.87
C ASP A 196 10.92 9.88 8.69
N PRO A 197 10.47 9.77 9.95
CA PRO A 197 10.36 10.96 10.80
C PRO A 197 11.73 11.58 10.99
N ASP A 198 11.81 12.91 10.92
CA ASP A 198 13.03 13.70 11.06
C ASP A 198 13.47 13.81 12.53
N LEU A 199 13.63 12.64 13.16
CA LEU A 199 13.97 12.47 14.56
C LEU A 199 15.34 11.81 14.67
N GLN A 200 16.13 12.30 15.61
CA GLN A 200 17.43 11.75 15.96
C GLN A 200 17.25 10.31 16.49
N ALA A 201 18.03 9.37 15.97
CA ALA A 201 18.14 8.01 16.48
C ALA A 201 19.00 7.96 17.76
N GLY A 202 19.83 8.98 17.99
CA GLY A 202 20.71 9.08 19.14
C GLY A 202 21.95 8.22 18.99
N VAL A 203 22.57 8.25 17.81
CA VAL A 203 23.76 7.45 17.48
C VAL A 203 25.06 8.25 17.68
N ALA A 204 26.18 7.54 17.75
CA ALA A 204 27.53 8.12 17.77
C ALA A 204 27.75 9.18 18.87
N GLY A 205 27.34 8.87 20.11
CA GLY A 205 27.51 9.77 21.26
C GLY A 205 26.43 10.83 21.41
N ASN A 206 25.34 10.74 20.63
CA ASN A 206 24.17 11.62 20.70
C ASN A 206 22.97 10.97 21.41
N GLU A 207 23.19 10.07 22.38
CA GLU A 207 22.11 9.29 23.01
C GLU A 207 21.05 10.19 23.65
N ALA A 208 21.48 11.32 24.23
CA ALA A 208 20.58 12.31 24.81
C ALA A 208 19.64 12.94 23.74
N GLY A 209 20.05 12.94 22.48
CA GLY A 209 19.33 13.52 21.35
C GLY A 209 18.16 12.67 20.87
N LYS A 210 18.14 11.39 21.25
CA LYS A 210 17.18 10.39 20.79
C LYS A 210 15.73 10.87 20.87
N GLY A 211 15.02 10.77 19.75
CA GLY A 211 13.61 11.13 19.63
C GLY A 211 13.32 12.63 19.56
N LEU A 212 14.35 13.50 19.63
CA LEU A 212 14.22 14.92 19.38
C LEU A 212 14.27 15.20 17.88
N GLN A 213 13.72 16.35 17.47
CA GLN A 213 13.80 16.79 16.09
C GLN A 213 15.25 17.17 15.75
N ARG A 214 15.64 16.95 14.50
CA ARG A 214 16.96 17.34 14.00
C ARG A 214 17.06 18.86 13.86
N VAL A 215 18.28 19.36 13.93
CA VAL A 215 18.56 20.80 13.81
C VAL A 215 18.65 21.17 12.33
N GLY A 216 17.72 22.01 11.87
CA GLY A 216 17.65 22.43 10.47
C GLY A 216 18.84 23.29 10.03
N LEU A 217 19.44 22.94 8.90
CA LEU A 217 20.45 23.70 8.15
C LEU A 217 19.90 24.27 6.83
N SER A 218 18.60 24.10 6.57
CA SER A 218 17.93 24.58 5.35
C SER A 218 17.87 26.10 5.24
N ASN A 219 18.04 26.81 6.35
CA ASN A 219 18.14 28.27 6.41
C ASN A 219 19.57 28.75 6.67
N GLY A 220 20.56 27.86 6.50
CA GLY A 220 21.96 28.10 6.87
C GLY A 220 22.23 27.90 8.36
N TRP A 221 23.44 28.24 8.78
CA TRP A 221 23.86 28.18 10.18
C TRP A 221 23.22 29.31 10.99
N THR A 222 22.63 28.97 12.15
CA THR A 222 21.93 29.93 13.02
C THR A 222 22.45 29.87 14.45
N ASP A 223 22.19 30.91 15.24
CA ASP A 223 22.52 30.92 16.68
C ASP A 223 21.81 29.77 17.43
N GLY A 224 20.59 29.43 17.00
CA GLY A 224 19.86 28.26 17.52
C GLY A 224 20.57 26.94 17.22
N ALA A 225 21.11 26.78 16.01
CA ALA A 225 21.90 25.61 15.66
C ALA A 225 23.21 25.54 16.48
N ARG A 226 23.89 26.67 16.65
CA ARG A 226 25.09 26.75 17.51
C ARG A 226 24.76 26.33 18.95
N SER A 227 23.71 26.90 19.54
CA SER A 227 23.28 26.57 20.91
C SER A 227 22.96 25.08 21.03
N ALA A 228 22.22 24.52 20.08
CA ALA A 228 21.86 23.11 20.11
C ALA A 228 23.08 22.18 20.04
N VAL A 229 24.11 22.53 19.25
CA VAL A 229 25.38 21.78 19.22
C VAL A 229 26.13 21.93 20.54
N ALA A 230 26.21 23.14 21.10
CA ALA A 230 26.88 23.39 22.37
C ALA A 230 26.23 22.63 23.53
N ASP A 231 24.90 22.64 23.59
CA ASP A 231 24.12 21.92 24.60
C ASP A 231 24.31 20.40 24.51
N ARG A 232 24.50 19.88 23.29
CA ARG A 232 24.59 18.43 23.04
C ARG A 232 25.99 17.87 23.14
N PHE A 233 26.96 18.57 22.55
CA PHE A 233 28.31 18.08 22.29
C PHE A 233 29.39 18.97 22.94
N GLY A 234 29.00 20.07 23.58
CA GLY A 234 29.91 21.03 24.22
C GLY A 234 30.38 22.16 23.30
N GLU A 235 30.89 23.22 23.92
CA GLU A 235 31.31 24.46 23.24
C GLU A 235 32.44 24.27 22.22
N ASP A 236 33.34 23.32 22.44
CA ASP A 236 34.44 23.08 21.50
C ASP A 236 33.94 22.49 20.18
N ILE A 237 32.99 21.54 20.24
CA ILE A 237 32.35 20.99 19.04
C ILE A 237 31.47 22.04 18.37
N ALA A 238 30.78 22.88 19.14
CA ALA A 238 30.01 23.99 18.58
C ALA A 238 30.87 24.99 17.80
N ARG A 239 32.08 25.29 18.31
CA ARG A 239 33.04 26.17 17.61
C ARG A 239 33.54 25.54 16.30
N VAL A 240 33.82 24.24 16.30
CA VAL A 240 34.22 23.52 15.08
C VAL A 240 33.07 23.48 14.07
N ALA A 241 31.86 23.14 14.51
CA ALA A 241 30.68 23.12 13.66
C ALA A 241 30.41 24.52 13.06
N GLU A 242 30.48 25.59 13.87
CA GLU A 242 30.35 26.94 13.34
C GLU A 242 31.39 27.24 12.26
N ALA A 243 32.67 26.91 12.48
CA ALA A 243 33.71 27.14 11.47
C ALA A 243 33.45 26.39 10.15
N VAL A 244 32.75 25.26 10.19
CA VAL A 244 32.41 24.45 9.00
C VAL A 244 31.16 24.97 8.30
N PHE A 245 30.11 25.32 9.05
CA PHE A 245 28.78 25.58 8.52
C PHE A 245 28.43 27.06 8.37
N LYS A 246 29.10 27.97 9.08
CA LYS A 246 28.75 29.40 9.09
C LYS A 246 28.78 30.04 7.71
N ASP A 247 29.81 29.70 6.93
CA ASP A 247 30.01 30.23 5.57
C ASP A 247 29.48 29.27 4.50
N ALA A 248 28.85 28.15 4.90
CA ALA A 248 28.26 27.21 3.96
C ALA A 248 26.90 27.77 3.46
N PRO A 249 26.58 27.56 2.16
CA PRO A 249 25.25 27.87 1.67
C PRO A 249 24.21 27.00 2.39
N PRO A 250 22.94 27.45 2.48
CA PRO A 250 21.87 26.66 3.05
C PRO A 250 21.77 25.27 2.41
N LEU A 251 21.70 24.23 3.25
CA LEU A 251 21.72 22.85 2.80
C LEU A 251 20.29 22.34 2.64
N THR A 252 19.97 21.86 1.43
CA THR A 252 18.62 21.37 1.06
C THR A 252 18.58 19.85 0.87
N LYS A 253 19.74 19.19 0.84
CA LYS A 253 19.88 17.74 0.64
C LYS A 253 20.98 17.18 1.53
N ASP A 254 20.83 15.93 1.96
CA ASP A 254 21.80 15.23 2.80
C ASP A 254 23.11 14.98 2.02
N SER A 255 23.03 14.81 0.70
CA SER A 255 24.21 14.73 -0.18
C SER A 255 25.09 15.98 -0.08
N GLN A 256 24.51 17.17 0.08
CA GLN A 256 25.28 18.42 0.27
C GLN A 256 25.96 18.47 1.63
N LEU A 257 25.33 17.92 2.67
CA LEU A 257 25.93 17.77 3.99
C LEU A 257 27.12 16.80 3.92
N VAL A 258 26.97 15.65 3.28
CA VAL A 258 28.07 14.70 3.07
C VAL A 258 29.22 15.34 2.27
N ALA A 259 28.92 16.02 1.16
CA ALA A 259 29.93 16.72 0.36
C ALA A 259 30.73 17.75 1.18
N LEU A 260 30.05 18.48 2.07
CA LEU A 260 30.69 19.44 2.98
C LEU A 260 31.60 18.73 3.99
N LEU A 261 31.13 17.65 4.62
CA LEU A 261 31.91 16.85 5.57
C LEU A 261 33.16 16.26 4.91
N ARG A 262 33.04 15.78 3.68
CA ARG A 262 34.16 15.30 2.86
C ARG A 262 35.18 16.39 2.58
N ARG A 263 34.72 17.60 2.20
CA ARG A 263 35.59 18.75 1.92
C ARG A 263 36.43 19.16 3.13
N VAL A 264 35.92 19.01 4.34
CA VAL A 264 36.66 19.28 5.58
C VAL A 264 37.46 18.08 6.09
N GLY A 265 37.51 16.99 5.33
CA GLY A 265 38.33 15.80 5.61
C GLY A 265 37.71 14.81 6.59
N SER A 266 36.44 14.96 6.95
CA SER A 266 35.73 14.03 7.84
C SER A 266 35.54 12.66 7.19
N LYS A 267 35.80 11.59 7.94
CA LYS A 267 35.71 10.20 7.44
C LYS A 267 34.31 9.62 7.62
N PRO A 268 33.93 8.59 6.84
CA PRO A 268 32.59 7.97 6.93
C PRO A 268 32.16 7.54 8.34
N LYS A 269 33.11 7.13 9.18
CA LYS A 269 32.85 6.76 10.58
C LYS A 269 32.33 7.92 11.43
N ASP A 270 32.66 9.15 11.06
CA ASP A 270 32.32 10.36 11.81
C ASP A 270 31.04 11.04 11.26
N TRP A 271 30.56 10.64 10.07
CA TRP A 271 29.36 11.23 9.45
C TRP A 271 28.08 10.91 10.22
N ALA A 272 28.06 9.81 10.97
CA ALA A 272 26.91 9.32 11.71
C ALA A 272 26.30 10.40 12.62
N ALA A 273 27.14 11.07 13.41
CA ALA A 273 26.69 12.10 14.35
C ALA A 273 26.08 13.30 13.61
N ALA A 274 26.70 13.75 12.52
CA ALA A 274 26.21 14.87 11.74
C ALA A 274 24.88 14.56 11.03
N LEU A 275 24.77 13.38 10.41
CA LEU A 275 23.56 12.93 9.70
C LEU A 275 22.41 12.59 10.66
N ASP A 276 22.72 12.25 11.91
CA ASP A 276 21.72 12.04 12.95
C ASP A 276 21.24 13.37 13.55
N PHE A 277 22.13 14.35 13.70
CA PHE A 277 21.85 15.60 14.39
C PHE A 277 21.24 16.68 13.49
N PHE A 278 21.74 16.85 12.26
CA PHE A 278 21.31 17.90 11.36
C PHE A 278 20.23 17.44 10.38
N ALA A 279 19.33 18.36 10.02
CA ALA A 279 18.35 18.19 8.96
C ALA A 279 18.62 19.18 7.82
N THR A 280 18.43 18.71 6.58
CA THR A 280 18.53 19.56 5.39
C THR A 280 17.16 19.93 4.81
N SER A 281 16.09 19.68 5.57
CA SER A 281 14.73 20.07 5.23
C SER A 281 14.03 20.61 6.48
N PRO A 282 13.14 21.61 6.36
CA PRO A 282 12.28 22.05 7.46
C PRO A 282 11.08 21.10 7.70
N ASP A 283 10.88 20.08 6.87
CA ASP A 283 9.75 19.15 6.98
C ASP A 283 9.96 18.17 8.16
N GLU A 284 8.88 17.87 8.89
CA GLU A 284 8.89 16.89 10.00
C GLU A 284 9.17 15.44 9.52
N TYR A 285 9.00 15.18 8.23
CA TYR A 285 9.14 13.86 7.63
C TYR A 285 9.97 13.92 6.35
N ARG A 286 10.94 13.03 6.25
CA ARG A 286 11.80 12.82 5.08
C ARG A 286 11.14 11.77 4.18
N VAL A 287 10.57 12.21 3.07
CA VAL A 287 9.84 11.34 2.13
C VAL A 287 10.78 10.59 1.18
N GLY A 288 10.33 9.46 0.65
CA GLY A 288 11.05 8.66 -0.35
C GLY A 288 12.31 7.97 0.18
N ARG A 289 12.35 7.68 1.48
CA ARG A 289 13.49 7.05 2.16
C ARG A 289 13.36 5.53 2.19
N VAL A 290 14.41 4.86 1.76
CA VAL A 290 14.56 3.40 1.74
C VAL A 290 15.33 2.94 2.97
N ASP A 291 14.77 2.01 3.73
CA ASP A 291 15.39 1.39 4.90
C ASP A 291 16.43 0.36 4.44
N LEU A 292 17.69 0.75 4.57
CA LEU A 292 18.84 -0.08 4.20
C LEU A 292 18.92 -1.41 4.96
N ASN A 293 18.33 -1.48 6.15
CA ASN A 293 18.35 -2.68 6.99
C ASN A 293 17.29 -3.70 6.55
N ARG A 294 16.34 -3.32 5.69
CA ARG A 294 15.18 -4.15 5.31
C ARG A 294 14.96 -4.28 3.81
N ALA A 295 15.37 -3.29 3.03
CA ALA A 295 15.24 -3.32 1.58
C ALA A 295 15.92 -4.55 0.96
N SER A 296 15.32 -5.07 -0.11
CA SER A 296 15.92 -6.16 -0.88
C SER A 296 17.07 -5.66 -1.76
N GLU A 297 17.89 -6.58 -2.27
CA GLU A 297 18.96 -6.24 -3.22
C GLU A 297 18.41 -5.52 -4.46
N ALA A 298 17.25 -5.98 -4.95
CA ALA A 298 16.55 -5.37 -6.09
C ALA A 298 16.20 -3.90 -5.82
N VAL A 299 15.69 -3.57 -4.63
CA VAL A 299 15.35 -2.18 -4.27
C VAL A 299 16.61 -1.35 -4.03
N LEU A 300 17.62 -1.89 -3.34
CA LEU A 300 18.85 -1.16 -3.04
C LEU A 300 19.65 -0.80 -4.30
N SER A 301 19.74 -1.71 -5.28
CA SER A 301 20.45 -1.45 -6.55
C SER A 301 19.79 -0.37 -7.43
N CYS A 302 18.54 -0.01 -7.13
CA CYS A 302 17.85 1.10 -7.78
C CYS A 302 18.38 2.47 -7.31
N ILE A 303 18.94 2.54 -6.10
CA ILE A 303 19.38 3.80 -5.49
C ILE A 303 20.64 4.33 -6.20
N PRO A 304 20.70 5.63 -6.56
CA PRO A 304 21.92 6.24 -7.11
C PRO A 304 23.13 6.00 -6.20
N GLY A 305 24.26 5.61 -6.78
CA GLY A 305 25.48 5.27 -6.03
C GLY A 305 25.55 3.84 -5.49
N ILE A 306 24.45 3.06 -5.50
CA ILE A 306 24.44 1.65 -5.09
C ILE A 306 24.25 0.77 -6.33
N ASP A 307 25.29 0.02 -6.70
CA ASP A 307 25.20 -1.00 -7.74
C ASP A 307 24.76 -2.36 -7.17
N ALA A 308 24.54 -3.35 -8.05
CA ALA A 308 24.10 -4.68 -7.63
C ALA A 308 25.10 -5.39 -6.70
N ALA A 309 26.41 -5.19 -6.89
CA ALA A 309 27.43 -5.80 -6.06
C ALA A 309 27.47 -5.17 -4.65
N ALA A 310 27.34 -3.85 -4.57
CA ALA A 310 27.21 -3.12 -3.31
C ALA A 310 25.90 -3.48 -2.60
N ALA A 311 24.77 -3.56 -3.32
CA ALA A 311 23.48 -3.97 -2.76
C ALA A 311 23.56 -5.36 -2.11
N SER A 312 24.14 -6.35 -2.81
CA SER A 312 24.30 -7.70 -2.26
C SER A 312 25.23 -7.72 -1.03
N LYS A 313 26.34 -6.96 -1.07
CA LYS A 313 27.21 -6.80 0.11
C LYS A 313 26.49 -6.14 1.29
N ILE A 314 25.64 -5.13 1.06
CA ILE A 314 24.84 -4.50 2.12
C ILE A 314 23.92 -5.54 2.77
N VAL A 315 23.16 -6.29 1.97
CA VAL A 315 22.24 -7.33 2.47
C VAL A 315 22.99 -8.43 3.21
N GLY A 316 24.12 -8.91 2.69
CA GLY A 316 24.93 -9.93 3.36
C GLY A 316 25.62 -9.45 4.64
N THR A 317 25.98 -8.17 4.73
CA THR A 317 26.70 -7.63 5.90
C THR A 317 25.76 -7.29 7.04
N ARG A 318 24.57 -6.73 6.76
CA ARG A 318 23.68 -6.14 7.79
C ARG A 318 23.28 -7.10 8.91
N GLU A 319 23.17 -8.40 8.63
CA GLU A 319 22.79 -9.40 9.64
C GLU A 319 23.88 -9.62 10.69
N SER A 320 25.15 -9.40 10.33
CA SER A 320 26.30 -9.51 11.23
C SER A 320 26.53 -8.28 12.10
N LEU A 321 25.85 -7.16 11.79
CA LEU A 321 26.07 -5.88 12.46
C LEU A 321 25.28 -5.77 13.76
N SER A 322 25.89 -5.09 14.73
CA SER A 322 25.22 -4.72 15.98
C SER A 322 24.01 -3.81 15.71
N ALA A 323 23.03 -3.81 16.62
CA ALA A 323 21.87 -2.92 16.52
C ALA A 323 22.29 -1.43 16.47
N ALA A 324 23.29 -1.05 17.28
CA ALA A 324 23.81 0.32 17.29
C ALA A 324 24.46 0.71 15.94
N THR A 325 25.21 -0.21 15.32
CA THR A 325 25.81 0.03 13.99
C THR A 325 24.74 0.15 12.91
N ARG A 326 23.69 -0.66 12.96
CA ARG A 326 22.58 -0.63 11.99
C ARG A 326 21.77 0.67 12.04
N LEU A 327 21.76 1.36 13.17
CA LEU A 327 21.14 2.68 13.30
C LEU A 327 21.95 3.81 12.64
N ASN A 328 23.21 3.56 12.28
CA ASN A 328 24.02 4.54 11.56
C ASN A 328 23.75 4.45 10.05
N VAL A 329 23.09 5.45 9.47
CA VAL A 329 22.82 5.47 8.01
C VAL A 329 24.10 5.40 7.16
N ALA A 330 25.24 5.85 7.68
CA ALA A 330 26.54 5.84 7.00
C ALA A 330 27.33 4.54 7.17
N TRP A 331 26.79 3.51 7.84
CA TRP A 331 27.54 2.26 8.04
C TRP A 331 28.03 1.61 6.74
N PRO A 332 27.31 1.65 5.59
CA PRO A 332 27.83 1.04 4.35
C PRO A 332 29.13 1.69 3.88
N ALA A 333 29.31 3.00 4.10
CA ALA A 333 30.55 3.70 3.80
C ALA A 333 31.61 3.46 4.88
N ALA A 334 31.22 3.35 6.15
CA ALA A 334 32.12 3.05 7.27
C ALA A 334 32.75 1.64 7.18
N GLU A 335 31.98 0.67 6.67
CA GLU A 335 32.42 -0.71 6.38
C GLU A 335 33.15 -0.84 5.03
N GLY A 336 33.29 0.25 4.27
CA GLY A 336 33.97 0.25 2.98
C GLY A 336 33.23 -0.49 1.87
N ILE A 337 31.92 -0.69 2.01
CA ILE A 337 31.07 -1.27 0.96
C ILE A 337 30.79 -0.23 -0.13
N LEU A 338 30.53 1.00 0.28
CA LEU A 338 30.38 2.15 -0.62
C LEU A 338 31.60 3.08 -0.51
N THR A 339 32.03 3.64 -1.64
CA THR A 339 32.96 4.78 -1.61
C THR A 339 32.26 6.03 -1.06
N GLU A 340 33.05 7.04 -0.71
CA GLU A 340 32.51 8.31 -0.22
C GLU A 340 31.58 8.98 -1.25
N GLU A 341 31.95 8.94 -2.53
CA GLU A 341 31.15 9.48 -3.65
C GLU A 341 29.87 8.68 -3.88
N GLN A 342 29.95 7.35 -3.78
CA GLN A 342 28.79 6.47 -3.92
C GLN A 342 27.79 6.74 -2.79
N PHE A 343 28.27 6.88 -1.55
CA PHE A 343 27.41 7.20 -0.43
C PHE A 343 26.79 8.60 -0.54
N GLU A 344 27.56 9.59 -0.99
CA GLU A 344 27.04 10.95 -1.24
C GLU A 344 25.88 10.95 -2.24
N GLN A 345 25.93 10.11 -3.29
CA GLN A 345 24.82 9.96 -4.24
C GLN A 345 23.61 9.25 -3.65
N ALA A 346 23.83 8.32 -2.71
CA ALA A 346 22.79 7.47 -2.14
C ALA A 346 22.06 8.09 -0.95
N VAL A 347 22.74 8.88 -0.12
CA VAL A 347 22.27 9.30 1.21
C VAL A 347 20.90 10.00 1.20
N ASP A 348 20.58 10.72 0.12
CA ASP A 348 19.29 11.39 -0.09
C ASP A 348 18.12 10.41 -0.20
N TRP A 349 18.36 9.12 -0.30
CA TRP A 349 17.36 8.07 -0.43
C TRP A 349 17.39 7.08 0.74
N LEU A 350 18.30 7.22 1.70
CA LEU A 350 18.54 6.20 2.72
C LEU A 350 17.98 6.59 4.09
N CYS A 351 17.45 5.58 4.77
CA CYS A 351 17.15 5.58 6.21
C CYS A 351 17.48 4.20 6.80
N VAL A 352 17.33 4.04 8.11
CA VAL A 352 17.71 2.83 8.87
C VAL A 352 16.54 2.13 9.55
N ARG A 353 15.32 2.64 9.33
CA ARG A 353 14.11 2.18 10.00
C ARG A 353 12.89 2.35 9.11
N SER A 354 11.82 1.62 9.43
CA SER A 354 10.51 1.83 8.85
C SER A 354 9.49 2.12 9.95
N THR A 355 8.67 3.14 9.72
CA THR A 355 7.57 3.51 10.64
C THR A 355 6.19 3.30 10.02
N GLN A 356 6.14 2.83 8.78
CA GLN A 356 4.92 2.45 8.07
C GLN A 356 4.96 0.95 7.80
N TRP A 357 3.93 0.25 8.26
CA TRP A 357 3.86 -1.20 8.22
C TRP A 357 2.58 -1.65 7.56
N ARG A 358 2.70 -2.49 6.53
CA ARG A 358 1.56 -3.13 5.87
C ARG A 358 1.18 -4.41 6.59
N VAL A 359 -0.11 -4.55 6.88
CA VAL A 359 -0.68 -5.77 7.46
C VAL A 359 -1.90 -6.20 6.65
N ARG A 360 -2.17 -7.50 6.62
CA ARG A 360 -3.40 -8.08 6.09
C ARG A 360 -4.10 -8.85 7.19
N ILE A 361 -5.39 -8.58 7.34
CA ILE A 361 -6.19 -9.05 8.47
C ILE A 361 -7.40 -9.76 7.88
N GLU A 362 -7.59 -11.02 8.26
CA GLU A 362 -8.80 -11.77 7.98
C GLU A 362 -9.63 -11.85 9.26
N ALA A 363 -10.91 -11.50 9.16
CA ALA A 363 -11.84 -11.54 10.29
C ALA A 363 -13.11 -12.27 9.90
N GLY A 364 -13.63 -13.10 10.79
CA GLY A 364 -14.85 -13.86 10.55
C GLY A 364 -15.32 -14.64 11.77
N LEU A 365 -16.29 -15.52 11.54
CA LEU A 365 -16.88 -16.35 12.59
C LEU A 365 -16.38 -17.79 12.46
N ARG A 366 -15.90 -18.36 13.56
CA ARG A 366 -15.52 -19.77 13.68
C ARG A 366 -16.45 -20.47 14.66
N PRO A 367 -16.89 -21.72 14.40
CA PRO A 367 -17.55 -22.51 15.43
C PRO A 367 -16.60 -22.67 16.64
N VAL A 368 -17.18 -22.73 17.83
CA VAL A 368 -16.44 -23.12 19.03
C VAL A 368 -16.23 -24.62 18.94
N ASP A 369 -14.97 -25.06 18.88
CA ASP A 369 -14.64 -26.48 19.07
C ASP A 369 -14.94 -26.83 20.52
N GLU A 370 -16.16 -27.30 20.78
CA GLU A 370 -16.47 -27.99 22.03
C GLU A 370 -15.70 -29.31 21.97
N GLY A 371 -14.62 -29.43 22.75
CA GLY A 371 -13.83 -30.64 22.83
C GLY A 371 -14.65 -31.81 23.36
N VAL A 372 -15.42 -32.47 22.50
CA VAL A 372 -16.13 -33.74 22.71
C VAL A 372 -16.41 -34.34 21.33
N ASP A 373 -16.31 -35.66 21.22
CA ASP A 373 -16.80 -36.54 20.14
C ASP A 373 -18.25 -36.24 19.66
N SER A 374 -18.51 -35.09 19.04
CA SER A 374 -19.81 -34.79 18.44
C SER A 374 -19.76 -35.11 16.95
N ALA A 375 -20.12 -36.36 16.65
CA ALA A 375 -20.33 -36.90 15.30
C ALA A 375 -21.55 -36.29 14.56
N TRP A 376 -21.71 -34.97 14.60
CA TRP A 376 -22.79 -34.27 13.92
C TRP A 376 -22.24 -33.06 13.14
N PRO A 377 -22.13 -33.15 11.80
CA PRO A 377 -21.73 -32.00 11.00
C PRO A 377 -22.85 -30.96 11.00
N VAL A 378 -22.57 -29.77 11.54
CA VAL A 378 -23.40 -28.58 11.32
C VAL A 378 -23.22 -28.17 9.86
N GLN A 379 -24.14 -28.63 9.02
CA GLN A 379 -24.11 -28.36 7.58
C GLN A 379 -24.59 -26.92 7.30
N PRO A 380 -23.81 -26.06 6.62
CA PRO A 380 -24.35 -24.82 6.10
C PRO A 380 -25.41 -25.15 5.03
N PRO A 381 -26.53 -24.41 4.96
CA PRO A 381 -27.56 -24.69 3.98
C PRO A 381 -27.07 -24.31 2.58
N GLY A 382 -26.76 -25.31 1.74
CA GLY A 382 -26.55 -25.14 0.30
C GLY A 382 -25.19 -25.55 -0.31
N GLY A 383 -24.30 -26.22 0.42
CA GLY A 383 -23.02 -26.71 -0.14
C GLY A 383 -23.05 -28.18 -0.57
N ASP A 384 -22.63 -28.46 -1.81
CA ASP A 384 -22.43 -29.82 -2.33
C ASP A 384 -21.41 -30.60 -1.48
N ARG A 385 -21.68 -31.90 -1.29
CA ARG A 385 -20.85 -32.81 -0.48
C ARG A 385 -19.52 -33.08 -1.19
N VAL A 386 -18.45 -32.42 -0.79
CA VAL A 386 -17.11 -33.00 -0.92
C VAL A 386 -16.86 -33.84 0.32
N SER A 387 -17.28 -35.10 0.28
CA SER A 387 -16.89 -36.09 1.29
C SER A 387 -15.43 -36.49 1.06
N GLY A 388 -14.51 -35.60 1.42
CA GLY A 388 -13.10 -35.90 1.58
C GLY A 388 -12.93 -36.69 2.88
N ARG A 389 -12.65 -37.98 2.75
CA ARG A 389 -12.11 -38.84 3.81
C ARG A 389 -10.94 -38.09 4.45
N ALA A 390 -10.93 -37.98 5.78
CA ALA A 390 -9.80 -37.48 6.54
C ALA A 390 -8.55 -38.30 6.18
N THR A 391 -7.78 -37.79 5.23
CA THR A 391 -6.40 -38.18 5.03
C THR A 391 -5.59 -37.30 5.98
N ASP A 392 -4.76 -37.97 6.77
CA ASP A 392 -3.71 -37.48 7.66
C ASP A 392 -2.62 -36.73 6.87
N THR A 393 -3.02 -35.79 6.01
CA THR A 393 -2.10 -34.87 5.35
C THR A 393 -1.93 -33.67 6.26
N LEU A 394 -0.67 -33.45 6.61
CA LEU A 394 -0.05 -32.35 7.33
C LEU A 394 -0.33 -30.99 6.67
N ASP A 395 -1.59 -30.64 6.44
CA ASP A 395 -1.99 -29.30 6.02
C ASP A 395 -2.29 -28.51 7.30
N ASP A 396 -1.26 -27.87 7.87
CA ASP A 396 -1.33 -26.90 8.98
C ASP A 396 -2.16 -25.63 8.65
N ALA A 397 -3.03 -25.71 7.63
CA ALA A 397 -3.89 -24.61 7.21
C ALA A 397 -5.00 -24.39 8.25
N PRO A 398 -5.06 -23.22 8.90
CA PRO A 398 -6.07 -22.96 9.92
C PRO A 398 -7.48 -22.98 9.31
N PRO A 399 -8.49 -23.53 10.03
CA PRO A 399 -9.80 -23.80 9.47
C PRO A 399 -10.46 -22.52 8.90
N PRO A 400 -11.20 -22.65 7.78
CA PRO A 400 -11.80 -21.51 7.10
C PRO A 400 -12.80 -20.79 8.00
N MET A 401 -12.78 -19.46 7.96
CA MET A 401 -13.75 -18.64 8.67
C MET A 401 -15.03 -18.47 7.84
N THR A 402 -16.19 -18.53 8.51
CA THR A 402 -17.46 -18.21 7.85
C THR A 402 -17.65 -16.70 7.80
N HIS A 403 -18.15 -16.21 6.65
CA HIS A 403 -18.37 -14.77 6.41
C HIS A 403 -17.08 -13.97 6.62
N ALA A 404 -15.95 -14.51 6.17
CA ALA A 404 -14.65 -13.85 6.29
C ALA A 404 -14.64 -12.54 5.50
N MET A 405 -14.01 -11.52 6.09
CA MET A 405 -13.62 -10.29 5.42
C MET A 405 -12.11 -10.16 5.55
N ILE A 406 -11.45 -9.79 4.46
CA ILE A 406 -10.01 -9.54 4.45
C ILE A 406 -9.79 -8.04 4.24
N LEU A 407 -9.18 -7.40 5.22
CA LEU A 407 -8.72 -6.02 5.14
C LEU A 407 -7.21 -5.99 4.92
N GLU A 408 -6.76 -5.05 4.10
CA GLU A 408 -5.35 -4.70 4.01
C GLU A 408 -5.16 -3.25 4.46
N ALA A 409 -4.20 -3.04 5.35
CA ALA A 409 -3.97 -1.77 6.02
C ALA A 409 -2.48 -1.39 5.94
N VAL A 410 -2.20 -0.09 5.85
CA VAL A 410 -0.87 0.48 6.15
C VAL A 410 -1.00 1.31 7.41
N ILE A 411 -0.29 0.90 8.45
CA ILE A 411 -0.29 1.54 9.77
C ILE A 411 0.97 2.40 9.88
N ASP A 412 0.80 3.67 10.19
CA ASP A 412 1.87 4.63 10.38
C ASP A 412 2.02 4.99 11.86
N VAL A 413 3.19 4.67 12.43
CA VAL A 413 3.57 4.94 13.83
C VAL A 413 4.66 6.01 13.95
N SER A 414 4.93 6.76 12.88
CA SER A 414 5.92 7.85 12.88
C SER A 414 5.57 8.94 13.90
N GLY A 415 4.28 9.28 14.05
CA GLY A 415 3.78 10.22 15.06
C GLY A 415 3.53 9.60 16.43
N ARG A 416 3.27 10.43 17.45
CA ARG A 416 2.93 9.95 18.81
C ARG A 416 1.64 9.13 18.89
N ARG A 417 0.74 9.34 17.94
CA ARG A 417 -0.50 8.56 17.81
C ARG A 417 -0.40 7.75 16.52
N PRO A 418 -0.62 6.42 16.57
CA PRO A 418 -0.68 5.62 15.36
C PRO A 418 -1.82 6.12 14.49
N ARG A 419 -1.65 6.08 13.17
CA ARG A 419 -2.71 6.40 12.22
C ARG A 419 -2.74 5.39 11.08
N LEU A 420 -3.89 5.33 10.43
CA LEU A 420 -4.10 4.48 9.27
C LEU A 420 -3.78 5.29 8.01
N ALA A 421 -2.68 4.92 7.33
CA ALA A 421 -2.26 5.55 6.08
C ALA A 421 -3.08 5.05 4.88
N TYR A 422 -3.52 3.79 4.96
CA TYR A 422 -4.25 3.13 3.90
C TYR A 422 -5.14 2.04 4.48
N LEU A 423 -6.33 1.85 3.91
CA LEU A 423 -7.20 0.74 4.23
C LEU A 423 -8.02 0.37 3.01
N ARG A 424 -8.11 -0.93 2.75
CA ARG A 424 -8.99 -1.48 1.71
C ARG A 424 -9.57 -2.82 2.12
N ASP A 425 -10.71 -3.12 1.53
CA ASP A 425 -11.29 -4.45 1.50
C ASP A 425 -10.69 -5.23 0.31
N VAL A 426 -10.11 -6.40 0.58
CA VAL A 426 -9.58 -7.34 -0.41
C VAL A 426 -10.28 -8.70 -0.37
N THR A 427 -11.43 -8.79 0.30
CA THR A 427 -12.18 -10.05 0.49
C THR A 427 -12.46 -10.78 -0.81
N TYR A 428 -12.82 -10.04 -1.86
CA TYR A 428 -13.17 -10.60 -3.16
C TYR A 428 -12.12 -10.35 -4.25
N LEU A 429 -10.88 -10.07 -3.84
CA LEU A 429 -9.87 -9.64 -4.78
C LEU A 429 -9.50 -10.75 -5.77
N ASP A 430 -9.37 -11.99 -5.30
CA ASP A 430 -9.03 -13.13 -6.15
C ASP A 430 -10.14 -13.44 -7.15
N GLN A 431 -11.40 -13.49 -6.69
CA GLN A 431 -12.53 -13.73 -7.58
C GLN A 431 -12.68 -12.60 -8.62
N ALA A 432 -12.38 -11.36 -8.24
CA ALA A 432 -12.36 -10.25 -9.18
C ALA A 432 -11.22 -10.37 -10.21
N ASN A 433 -10.06 -10.93 -9.82
CA ASN A 433 -8.95 -11.20 -10.72
C ASN A 433 -9.30 -12.35 -11.69
N GLU A 434 -9.83 -13.47 -11.19
CA GLU A 434 -10.27 -14.61 -11.99
C GLU A 434 -11.33 -14.20 -13.02
N LEU A 435 -12.36 -13.45 -12.59
CA LEU A 435 -13.39 -12.95 -13.48
C LEU A 435 -12.81 -12.05 -14.58
N ARG A 436 -11.85 -11.19 -14.23
CA ARG A 436 -11.18 -10.34 -15.22
C ARG A 436 -10.35 -11.16 -16.22
N ALA A 437 -9.59 -12.15 -15.74
CA ALA A 437 -8.82 -13.05 -16.61
C ALA A 437 -9.75 -13.76 -17.61
N HIS A 438 -10.89 -14.26 -17.12
CA HIS A 438 -11.92 -14.88 -17.96
C HIS A 438 -12.48 -13.89 -19.00
N LEU A 439 -12.75 -12.64 -18.63
CA LEU A 439 -13.24 -11.61 -19.55
C LEU A 439 -12.21 -11.26 -20.63
N VAL A 440 -10.93 -11.13 -20.28
CA VAL A 440 -9.84 -10.87 -21.24
C VAL A 440 -9.69 -12.04 -22.21
N ALA A 441 -9.72 -13.28 -21.72
CA ALA A 441 -9.67 -14.47 -22.55
C ALA A 441 -10.86 -14.53 -23.53
N THR A 442 -12.07 -14.22 -23.05
CA THR A 442 -13.28 -14.17 -23.88
C THR A 442 -13.19 -13.09 -24.95
N GLN A 443 -12.63 -11.91 -24.63
CA GLN A 443 -12.42 -10.82 -25.59
C GLN A 443 -11.37 -11.17 -26.65
N ALA A 444 -10.27 -11.82 -26.26
CA ALA A 444 -9.25 -12.29 -27.20
C ALA A 444 -9.83 -13.34 -28.16
N GLU A 445 -10.64 -14.27 -27.66
CA GLU A 445 -11.33 -15.26 -28.49
C GLU A 445 -12.36 -14.60 -29.42
N ALA A 446 -13.09 -13.60 -28.95
CA ALA A 446 -14.02 -12.83 -29.78
C ALA A 446 -13.30 -12.04 -30.89
N ALA A 447 -12.12 -11.48 -30.61
CA ALA A 447 -11.30 -10.78 -31.59
C ALA A 447 -10.77 -11.73 -32.69
N LEU A 448 -10.41 -12.97 -32.34
CA LEU A 448 -10.01 -14.01 -33.30
C LEU A 448 -11.18 -14.53 -34.16
N ARG A 449 -12.42 -14.43 -33.66
CA ARG A 449 -13.64 -14.82 -34.38
C ARG A 449 -14.20 -13.72 -35.27
N GLN A 450 -13.68 -12.49 -35.21
CA GLN A 450 -14.06 -11.47 -36.18
C GLN A 450 -13.53 -11.89 -37.56
N PRO A 451 -14.38 -12.04 -38.58
CA PRO A 451 -13.89 -12.29 -39.92
C PRO A 451 -12.97 -11.14 -40.32
N SER A 452 -11.80 -11.45 -40.89
CA SER A 452 -10.92 -10.43 -41.50
C SER A 452 -11.79 -9.47 -42.31
N PRO A 453 -11.59 -8.15 -42.18
CA PRO A 453 -12.32 -7.20 -43.01
C PRO A 453 -12.14 -7.66 -44.46
N GLU A 454 -13.25 -7.95 -45.14
CA GLU A 454 -13.25 -8.28 -46.56
C GLU A 454 -12.40 -7.22 -47.27
N PRO A 455 -11.52 -7.61 -48.22
CA PRO A 455 -10.79 -6.64 -49.00
C PRO A 455 -11.83 -5.70 -49.61
N ALA A 456 -11.74 -4.42 -49.25
CA ALA A 456 -12.66 -3.41 -49.71
C ALA A 456 -12.82 -3.56 -51.22
N SER A 457 -14.00 -3.97 -51.66
CA SER A 457 -14.34 -3.90 -53.09
C SER A 457 -14.06 -2.48 -53.54
N GLU A 458 -13.24 -2.35 -54.58
CA GLU A 458 -12.89 -1.09 -55.22
C GLU A 458 -14.14 -0.22 -55.34
N VAL A 459 -14.22 0.79 -54.49
CA VAL A 459 -15.16 1.88 -54.69
C VAL A 459 -14.72 2.55 -55.99
N PRO A 460 -15.57 2.58 -57.04
CA PRO A 460 -15.21 3.22 -58.29
C PRO A 460 -14.86 4.69 -58.03
N PRO A 461 -13.86 5.24 -58.74
CA PRO A 461 -13.39 6.59 -58.50
C PRO A 461 -14.55 7.58 -58.67
N PRO A 462 -14.65 8.59 -57.78
CA PRO A 462 -15.68 9.60 -57.89
C PRO A 462 -15.57 10.34 -59.23
N PRO A 463 -16.69 10.75 -59.83
CA PRO A 463 -16.70 11.49 -61.08
C PRO A 463 -15.96 12.84 -60.93
N PRO A 464 -15.35 13.35 -62.02
CA PRO A 464 -14.55 14.57 -61.98
C PRO A 464 -15.38 15.76 -61.48
N ALA A 465 -14.81 16.47 -60.51
CA ALA A 465 -15.37 17.67 -59.92
C ALA A 465 -15.58 18.75 -60.99
N ARG A 466 -16.76 19.39 -60.96
CA ARG A 466 -17.03 20.61 -61.71
C ARG A 466 -16.19 21.77 -61.14
N PRO A 467 -15.74 22.72 -61.99
CA PRO A 467 -15.00 23.87 -61.54
C PRO A 467 -15.90 24.87 -60.79
N ASP A 468 -15.37 25.31 -59.64
CA ASP A 468 -15.54 26.55 -58.89
C ASP A 468 -16.91 27.22 -58.77
N THR A 469 -17.31 27.52 -57.54
CA THR A 469 -17.69 28.90 -57.17
C THR A 469 -17.50 29.14 -55.66
N LEU A 470 -16.52 30.00 -55.37
CA LEU A 470 -16.51 31.06 -54.36
C LEU A 470 -17.57 30.99 -53.25
N SER A 471 -17.11 30.85 -52.00
CA SER A 471 -17.70 31.52 -50.85
C SER A 471 -16.67 31.68 -49.74
N GLU A 472 -16.09 32.88 -49.69
CA GLU A 472 -15.34 33.42 -48.57
C GLU A 472 -16.24 33.51 -47.32
N ARG A 473 -15.75 33.12 -46.14
CA ARG A 473 -16.11 33.70 -44.83
C ARG A 473 -15.17 33.22 -43.71
N PRO A 474 -15.02 33.98 -42.62
CA PRO A 474 -13.71 34.50 -42.21
C PRO A 474 -13.18 33.83 -40.94
N GLU A 475 -11.86 33.83 -40.84
CA GLU A 475 -11.10 33.41 -39.66
C GLU A 475 -11.45 34.29 -38.45
N ARG A 476 -11.86 33.65 -37.35
CA ARG A 476 -11.89 34.27 -36.02
C ARG A 476 -10.49 34.19 -35.42
N SER A 477 -9.85 35.34 -35.36
CA SER A 477 -8.66 35.59 -34.55
C SER A 477 -8.96 35.39 -33.07
N VAL A 478 -8.17 34.53 -32.41
CA VAL A 478 -8.15 34.40 -30.95
C VAL A 478 -6.91 35.16 -30.46
N THR A 479 -7.15 36.27 -29.77
CA THR A 479 -6.15 37.10 -29.13
C THR A 479 -5.61 36.40 -27.87
N PRO A 480 -4.30 36.33 -27.64
CA PRO A 480 -3.75 35.89 -26.36
C PRO A 480 -3.87 37.00 -25.30
N PRO A 481 -4.05 36.66 -24.01
CA PRO A 481 -4.10 37.65 -22.93
C PRO A 481 -2.72 38.30 -22.68
N PRO A 482 -2.70 39.56 -22.19
CA PRO A 482 -1.47 40.32 -22.00
C PRO A 482 -0.64 39.82 -20.80
N ALA A 483 0.68 39.93 -20.95
CA ALA A 483 1.67 39.63 -19.93
C ALA A 483 1.55 40.56 -18.73
N GLU A 484 1.46 39.98 -17.52
CA GLU A 484 1.61 40.72 -16.27
C GLU A 484 3.10 41.01 -16.02
N GLU A 485 3.41 42.28 -15.76
CA GLU A 485 4.72 42.77 -15.38
C GLU A 485 5.11 42.26 -13.97
N PRO A 486 6.40 41.94 -13.73
CA PRO A 486 6.88 41.56 -12.41
C PRO A 486 7.02 42.80 -11.52
N GLY A 487 6.05 43.00 -10.63
CA GLY A 487 6.16 43.97 -9.55
C GLY A 487 7.24 43.57 -8.55
N GLU A 488 8.25 44.44 -8.38
CA GLU A 488 9.21 44.40 -7.28
C GLU A 488 8.48 44.31 -5.93
N ARG A 489 8.71 43.22 -5.19
CA ARG A 489 8.39 43.16 -3.75
C ARG A 489 9.66 43.37 -2.93
N PRO A 490 9.63 44.29 -1.96
CA PRO A 490 10.76 44.60 -1.09
C PRO A 490 10.89 43.58 0.05
N GLY A 491 12.14 43.24 0.37
CA GLY A 491 12.57 42.76 1.70
C GLY A 491 12.18 41.33 2.07
N ALA A 492 13.06 40.37 1.75
CA ALA A 492 13.05 39.03 2.35
C ALA A 492 13.38 39.13 3.86
N GLY A 493 12.35 39.39 4.66
CA GLY A 493 12.35 39.02 6.06
C GLY A 493 12.42 37.50 6.16
N ASN A 494 13.19 37.00 7.12
CA ASN A 494 13.43 35.59 7.39
C ASN A 494 12.11 34.91 7.84
N GLU A 495 11.20 34.63 6.90
CA GLU A 495 9.96 33.91 7.16
C GLU A 495 10.33 32.49 7.60
N GLN A 496 10.08 32.19 8.87
CA GLN A 496 10.15 30.84 9.41
C GLN A 496 9.20 29.96 8.59
N GLN A 497 9.76 29.18 7.66
CA GLN A 497 8.97 28.23 6.87
C GLN A 497 8.28 27.28 7.83
N THR A 498 6.94 27.31 7.81
CA THR A 498 6.14 26.43 8.66
C THR A 498 6.33 25.00 8.17
N PRO A 499 6.66 24.03 9.06
CA PRO A 499 6.82 22.63 8.65
C PRO A 499 5.55 22.14 7.95
N VAL A 500 5.72 21.53 6.77
CA VAL A 500 4.60 20.97 6.00
C VAL A 500 4.58 19.46 6.22
N ASP A 501 3.47 18.93 6.74
CA ASP A 501 3.23 17.47 6.79
C ASP A 501 2.92 16.97 5.38
N ARG A 502 3.93 16.42 4.69
CA ARG A 502 3.82 15.89 3.32
C ARG A 502 3.41 14.41 3.28
N ARG A 503 3.10 13.79 4.42
CA ARG A 503 2.75 12.37 4.43
C ARG A 503 1.43 12.15 3.70
N ILE A 504 1.43 11.16 2.80
CA ILE A 504 0.26 10.76 2.03
C ILE A 504 -0.65 9.87 2.90
N GLY A 505 -1.96 9.90 2.62
CA GLY A 505 -2.87 8.86 3.10
C GLY A 505 -3.50 9.11 4.47
N ARG A 506 -4.00 10.32 4.79
CA ARG A 506 -4.86 10.45 5.98
C ARG A 506 -6.19 9.72 5.73
N TRP A 507 -6.27 8.44 6.09
CA TRP A 507 -7.51 7.69 5.98
C TRP A 507 -8.58 8.38 6.83
N THR A 508 -9.65 8.81 6.17
CA THR A 508 -10.76 9.50 6.82
C THR A 508 -11.99 8.63 6.63
N PRO A 509 -12.59 8.08 7.71
CA PRO A 509 -13.83 7.31 7.58
C PRO A 509 -14.90 8.23 7.00
N GLY A 510 -15.31 7.99 5.75
CA GLY A 510 -16.45 8.70 5.13
C GLY A 510 -16.29 9.20 3.70
N ARG A 511 -15.09 9.27 3.12
CA ARG A 511 -14.96 9.47 1.66
C ARG A 511 -15.15 8.13 0.95
N ARG A 512 -16.41 7.77 0.70
CA ARG A 512 -16.74 6.80 -0.35
C ARG A 512 -16.31 7.42 -1.69
N GLY A 513 -15.31 6.83 -2.33
CA GLY A 513 -15.09 7.00 -3.77
C GLY A 513 -16.15 6.26 -4.56
#